data_AF-A0A835BSF1-F1
#
_entry.id   AF-A0A835BSF1-F1
#
_cell.length_a   1.000
_cell.length_b   1.000
_cell.length_c   1.000
_cell.angle_alpha   90.00
_cell.angle_beta   90.00
_cell.angle_gamma   90.00
#
_symmetry.space_group_name_H-M   'P 1'
#
loop_
_entity.id
_entity.type
_entity.pdbx_description
1 polymer ?
#
loop_
_entity_poly.entity_id
_entity_poly.type
_entity_poly.pdbx_seq_one_letter_code
_entity_poly.pdbx_strand_id
1 'polypeptide(L)'
;MLFVFGDAFVDAGNRPPTSQATATASATGRFSDGLVQSDYLARMLGYDESPPAYRLVPADEVDPSGVNFAMSGAGVAPSAAGETPLATQIDQFRRLVRHGIVDDDDLDNSVALIGLSGIHDYSGLSIVSSDDEDVTEKMANGVKRLLDLGVSKILVNTAPPMGCHPYRTWLSNYRQCDSQVDRISSIHNEALKKRMDGWEDVLILDVDPIFRDLVQSMGYAPCCDATSKPEGYCGQQDAQGNALYTVCRNPEDFFYWDYVHPSQAGWHASMDRLQRPIMDFLGIY
;
A
#
# COMPACT_ATOMS: atom_id res chain seq x y z
N MET A 1 -8.95 -15.38 8.71
CA MET A 1 -9.04 -13.89 8.74
C MET A 1 -8.03 -13.24 7.81
N LEU A 2 -8.19 -11.94 7.50
CA LEU A 2 -7.20 -11.11 6.80
C LEU A 2 -6.57 -10.08 7.77
N PHE A 3 -5.24 -10.04 7.85
CA PHE A 3 -4.49 -9.05 8.62
C PHE A 3 -3.65 -8.16 7.70
N VAL A 4 -3.89 -6.85 7.69
CA VAL A 4 -3.28 -5.94 6.71
C VAL A 4 -2.26 -5.03 7.37
N PHE A 5 -1.07 -4.91 6.78
CA PHE A 5 0.05 -4.11 7.26
C PHE A 5 0.66 -3.32 6.10
N GLY A 6 1.19 -2.13 6.39
CA GLY A 6 1.87 -1.30 5.40
C GLY A 6 1.45 0.15 5.45
N ASP A 7 1.36 0.77 4.27
CA ASP A 7 1.12 2.19 4.12
C ASP A 7 -0.19 2.49 3.37
N ALA A 8 -0.25 3.65 2.71
CA ALA A 8 -1.41 4.16 2.01
C ALA A 8 -1.93 3.24 0.90
N PHE A 9 -1.12 2.31 0.38
CA PHE A 9 -1.56 1.34 -0.64
C PHE A 9 -2.60 0.35 -0.12
N VAL A 10 -2.66 0.16 1.19
CA VAL A 10 -3.51 -0.84 1.84
C VAL A 10 -4.26 -0.29 3.06
N ASP A 11 -4.05 0.97 3.45
CA ASP A 11 -4.74 1.63 4.57
C ASP A 11 -6.25 1.81 4.30
N ALA A 12 -7.08 1.29 5.21
CA ALA A 12 -8.54 1.38 5.17
C ALA A 12 -9.11 2.48 6.11
N GLY A 13 -8.31 3.47 6.50
CA GLY A 13 -8.75 4.64 7.27
C GLY A 13 -8.18 4.74 8.70
N ASN A 14 -7.03 4.10 8.96
CA ASN A 14 -6.28 4.32 10.20
C ASN A 14 -5.76 5.75 10.27
N ARG A 15 -5.25 6.29 9.15
CA ARG A 15 -5.00 7.72 9.05
C ARG A 15 -6.36 8.45 8.97
N PRO A 16 -6.65 9.38 9.90
CA PRO A 16 -7.88 10.16 9.82
C PRO A 16 -7.97 10.90 8.47
N PRO A 17 -9.18 11.07 7.91
CA PRO A 17 -9.33 11.74 6.62
C PRO A 17 -8.69 13.14 6.65
N THR A 18 -7.69 13.34 5.79
CA THR A 18 -7.06 14.64 5.52
C THR A 18 -7.76 15.31 4.33
N SER A 19 -7.52 16.60 4.07
CA SER A 19 -8.04 17.25 2.85
C SER A 19 -7.64 16.52 1.55
N GLN A 20 -6.50 15.82 1.57
CA GLN A 20 -6.03 14.96 0.48
C GLN A 20 -6.84 13.67 0.35
N ALA A 21 -7.14 12.99 1.46
CA ALA A 21 -8.01 11.81 1.47
C ALA A 21 -9.50 12.15 1.28
N THR A 22 -9.90 13.42 1.52
CA THR A 22 -11.28 13.92 1.37
C THR A 22 -11.48 14.78 0.12
N ALA A 23 -10.54 14.77 -0.83
CA ALA A 23 -10.72 15.50 -2.09
C ALA A 23 -11.88 14.94 -2.94
N THR A 24 -12.38 13.74 -2.60
CA THR A 24 -13.67 13.21 -3.07
C THR A 24 -14.77 13.40 -2.03
N ALA A 25 -16.01 13.56 -2.49
CA ALA A 25 -17.19 13.70 -1.62
C ALA A 25 -17.55 12.44 -0.80
N SER A 26 -16.83 11.33 -1.01
CA SER A 26 -17.06 10.01 -0.38
C SER A 26 -15.80 9.51 0.33
N ALA A 27 -15.24 10.34 1.22
CA ALA A 27 -13.98 10.05 1.88
C ALA A 27 -14.10 8.86 2.85
N THR A 28 -13.79 7.65 2.38
CA THR A 28 -13.74 6.45 3.23
C THR A 28 -12.47 6.41 4.10
N GLY A 29 -11.59 7.41 3.99
CA GLY A 29 -10.27 7.46 4.66
C GLY A 29 -9.15 6.76 3.87
N ARG A 30 -9.46 6.16 2.71
CA ARG A 30 -8.50 5.55 1.80
C ARG A 30 -7.80 6.62 0.96
N PHE A 31 -6.53 6.41 0.62
CA PHE A 31 -5.76 7.29 -0.27
C PHE A 31 -5.99 6.89 -1.73
N SER A 32 -7.24 7.00 -2.18
CA SER A 32 -7.70 6.70 -3.53
C SER A 32 -9.05 7.40 -3.74
N ASP A 33 -9.63 7.31 -4.93
CA ASP A 33 -11.03 7.69 -5.19
C ASP A 33 -12.04 6.63 -4.74
N GLY A 34 -11.58 5.48 -4.25
CA GLY A 34 -12.42 4.42 -3.71
C GLY A 34 -11.59 3.31 -3.07
N LEU A 35 -11.80 2.08 -3.54
CA LEU A 35 -11.15 0.88 -3.00
C LEU A 35 -9.64 0.83 -3.28
N VAL A 36 -8.90 0.30 -2.32
CA VAL A 36 -7.45 0.07 -2.40
C VAL A 36 -7.13 -1.43 -2.43
N GLN A 37 -5.85 -1.79 -2.49
CA GLN A 37 -5.42 -3.18 -2.68
C GLN A 37 -6.01 -4.18 -1.66
N SER A 38 -6.08 -3.78 -0.40
CA SER A 38 -6.60 -4.61 0.69
C SER A 38 -8.08 -4.96 0.51
N ASP A 39 -8.86 -4.08 -0.12
CA ASP A 39 -10.27 -4.32 -0.42
C ASP A 39 -10.46 -5.40 -1.48
N TYR A 40 -9.67 -5.35 -2.55
CA TYR A 40 -9.71 -6.37 -3.59
C TYR A 40 -9.24 -7.72 -3.09
N LEU A 41 -8.23 -7.76 -2.23
CA LEU A 41 -7.81 -9.00 -1.58
C LEU A 41 -8.92 -9.57 -0.69
N ALA A 42 -9.57 -8.72 0.12
CA ALA A 42 -10.67 -9.15 0.98
C ALA A 42 -11.83 -9.75 0.17
N ARG A 43 -12.13 -9.19 -1.01
CA ARG A 43 -13.11 -9.76 -1.95
C ARG A 43 -12.73 -11.12 -2.50
N MET A 44 -11.46 -11.35 -2.79
CA MET A 44 -10.97 -12.69 -3.18
C MET A 44 -11.16 -13.70 -2.05
N LEU A 45 -11.10 -13.25 -0.80
CA LEU A 45 -11.34 -14.07 0.40
C LEU A 45 -12.83 -14.21 0.77
N GLY A 46 -13.74 -13.61 -0.01
CA GLY A 46 -15.20 -13.70 0.22
C GLY A 46 -15.80 -12.63 1.14
N TYR A 47 -15.05 -11.58 1.49
CA TYR A 47 -15.56 -10.42 2.22
C TYR A 47 -15.97 -9.27 1.27
N ASP A 48 -16.75 -8.31 1.75
CA ASP A 48 -17.19 -7.18 0.90
C ASP A 48 -16.06 -6.17 0.63
N GLU A 49 -15.24 -5.87 1.65
CA GLU A 49 -14.14 -4.90 1.64
C GLU A 49 -13.04 -5.28 2.66
N SER A 50 -11.97 -4.49 2.72
CA SER A 50 -10.89 -4.63 3.71
C SER A 50 -11.46 -4.75 5.12
N PRO A 51 -10.80 -5.53 6.02
CA PRO A 51 -11.11 -5.50 7.43
C PRO A 51 -11.03 -4.08 8.01
N PRO A 52 -11.76 -3.81 9.09
CA PRO A 52 -11.80 -2.48 9.69
C PRO A 52 -10.41 -2.01 10.13
N ALA A 53 -10.17 -0.70 9.99
CA ALA A 53 -8.98 -0.03 10.48
C ALA A 53 -8.83 -0.25 12.00
N TYR A 54 -7.65 -0.63 12.47
CA TYR A 54 -7.33 -0.87 13.88
C TYR A 54 -7.76 0.27 14.82
N ARG A 55 -7.68 1.52 14.37
CA ARG A 55 -8.19 2.70 15.10
C ARG A 55 -9.68 2.63 15.44
N LEU A 56 -10.46 1.95 14.61
CA LEU A 56 -11.92 1.87 14.67
C LEU A 56 -12.43 0.61 15.38
N VAL A 57 -11.55 -0.37 15.61
CA VAL A 57 -11.90 -1.61 16.31
C VAL A 57 -11.77 -1.40 17.83
N PRO A 58 -12.75 -1.83 18.64
CA PRO A 58 -12.62 -1.85 20.10
C PRO A 58 -11.37 -2.63 20.55
N ALA A 59 -10.79 -2.24 21.69
CA ALA A 59 -9.46 -2.73 22.08
C ALA A 59 -9.40 -4.23 22.43
N ASP A 60 -10.56 -4.84 22.68
CA ASP A 60 -10.84 -6.19 23.15
C ASP A 60 -11.69 -7.02 22.16
N GLU A 61 -11.90 -6.51 20.95
CA GLU A 61 -12.67 -7.21 19.90
C GLU A 61 -11.82 -7.39 18.64
N VAL A 62 -12.16 -8.41 17.84
CA VAL A 62 -11.68 -8.60 16.49
C VAL A 62 -12.87 -8.83 15.57
N ASP A 63 -12.85 -8.21 14.39
CA ASP A 63 -13.88 -8.44 13.39
C ASP A 63 -13.64 -9.80 12.70
N PRO A 64 -14.67 -10.58 12.33
CA PRO A 64 -14.50 -11.85 11.63
C PRO A 64 -13.70 -11.77 10.32
N SER A 65 -13.68 -10.60 9.67
CA SER A 65 -12.84 -10.36 8.49
C SER A 65 -11.36 -10.15 8.83
N GLY A 66 -11.05 -9.80 10.09
CA GLY A 66 -9.71 -9.56 10.63
C GLY A 66 -9.49 -8.10 11.00
N VAL A 67 -8.28 -7.57 10.76
CA VAL A 67 -7.91 -6.19 11.15
C VAL A 67 -6.94 -5.57 10.15
N ASN A 68 -7.16 -4.29 9.84
CA ASN A 68 -6.21 -3.51 9.06
C ASN A 68 -5.37 -2.60 9.97
N PHE A 69 -4.07 -2.88 10.08
CA PHE A 69 -3.09 -2.11 10.86
C PHE A 69 -2.30 -1.11 10.01
N ALA A 70 -2.49 -1.10 8.69
CA ALA A 70 -1.73 -0.24 7.80
C ALA A 70 -1.99 1.23 8.11
N MET A 71 -0.97 2.06 7.95
CA MET A 71 -1.03 3.49 8.29
C MET A 71 -0.40 4.28 7.16
N SER A 72 -1.19 5.12 6.49
CA SER A 72 -0.68 6.00 5.45
C SER A 72 0.48 6.86 5.95
N GLY A 73 1.60 6.81 5.24
CA GLY A 73 2.85 7.46 5.61
C GLY A 73 3.85 6.55 6.34
N ALA A 74 3.48 5.31 6.62
CA ALA A 74 4.38 4.33 7.22
C ALA A 74 5.48 3.89 6.24
N GLY A 75 6.64 3.61 6.81
CA GLY A 75 7.68 2.80 6.20
C GLY A 75 8.10 1.68 7.15
N VAL A 76 9.24 1.05 6.87
CA VAL A 76 9.85 0.10 7.81
C VAL A 76 10.52 0.80 8.99
N ALA A 77 10.92 2.07 8.82
CA ALA A 77 11.55 2.89 9.83
C ALA A 77 10.57 3.94 10.39
N PRO A 78 10.72 4.37 11.67
CA PRO A 78 9.93 5.46 12.22
C PRO A 78 10.14 6.76 11.44
N SER A 79 9.05 7.48 11.18
CA SER A 79 9.09 8.81 10.57
C SER A 79 9.11 9.91 11.65
N ALA A 80 9.62 11.08 11.30
CA ALA A 80 9.54 12.27 12.16
C ALA A 80 8.10 12.80 12.33
N ALA A 81 7.19 12.44 11.42
CA ALA A 81 5.78 12.85 11.43
C ALA A 81 4.89 11.92 12.30
N GLY A 82 5.47 10.87 12.92
CA GLY A 82 4.80 10.05 13.92
C GLY A 82 3.89 8.97 13.33
N GLU A 83 4.01 8.66 12.04
CA GLU A 83 3.35 7.51 11.44
C GLU A 83 3.82 6.20 12.08
N THR A 84 2.92 5.22 12.15
CA THR A 84 3.19 3.92 12.79
C THR A 84 3.96 3.03 11.82
N PRO A 85 5.27 2.77 12.03
CA PRO A 85 6.06 1.96 11.11
C PRO A 85 5.65 0.50 11.17
N LEU A 86 6.01 -0.27 10.14
CA LEU A 86 5.64 -1.69 10.00
C LEU A 86 5.92 -2.51 11.28
N ALA A 87 7.08 -2.29 11.90
CA ALA A 87 7.45 -3.01 13.12
C ALA A 87 6.45 -2.80 14.28
N THR A 88 5.91 -1.59 14.41
CA THR A 88 4.92 -1.22 15.43
C THR A 88 3.52 -1.72 15.07
N GLN A 89 3.15 -1.74 13.78
CA GLN A 89 1.92 -2.37 13.33
C GLN A 89 1.89 -3.86 13.69
N ILE A 90 3.01 -4.55 13.50
CA ILE A 90 3.18 -5.96 13.92
C ILE A 90 3.12 -6.09 15.46
N ASP A 91 3.62 -5.12 16.22
CA ASP A 91 3.46 -5.12 17.69
C ASP A 91 2.01 -4.93 18.14
N GLN A 92 1.22 -4.15 17.40
CA GLN A 92 -0.23 -4.04 17.64
C GLN A 92 -0.93 -5.38 17.41
N PHE A 93 -0.60 -6.07 16.32
CA PHE A 93 -1.11 -7.43 16.07
C PHE A 93 -0.67 -8.43 17.15
N ARG A 94 0.62 -8.43 17.51
CA ARG A 94 1.17 -9.24 18.61
C ARG A 94 0.43 -9.02 19.92
N ARG A 95 -0.01 -7.79 20.20
CA ARG A 95 -0.83 -7.50 21.38
C ARG A 95 -2.15 -8.27 21.32
N LEU A 96 -2.86 -8.26 20.19
CA LEU A 96 -4.12 -9.00 20.05
C LEU A 96 -3.93 -10.50 20.29
N VAL A 97 -2.89 -11.09 19.68
CA VAL A 97 -2.55 -12.51 19.87
C VAL A 97 -2.22 -12.82 21.34
N ARG A 98 -1.36 -12.02 21.97
CA ARG A 98 -0.96 -12.23 23.37
C ARG A 98 -2.10 -12.11 24.38
N HIS A 99 -3.11 -11.32 24.07
CA HIS A 99 -4.27 -11.12 24.90
C HIS A 99 -5.39 -12.13 24.61
N GLY A 100 -5.21 -13.03 23.63
CA GLY A 100 -6.22 -14.00 23.23
C GLY A 100 -7.44 -13.37 22.56
N ILE A 101 -7.28 -12.16 22.00
CA ILE A 101 -8.32 -11.49 21.20
C ILE A 101 -8.32 -12.06 19.79
N VAL A 102 -7.12 -12.35 19.27
CA VAL A 102 -6.90 -13.21 18.10
C VAL A 102 -6.34 -14.50 18.65
N ASP A 103 -7.05 -15.61 18.49
CA ASP A 103 -6.64 -16.92 19.00
C ASP A 103 -6.12 -17.86 17.91
N ASP A 104 -5.83 -19.11 18.27
CA ASP A 104 -5.28 -20.10 17.32
C ASP A 104 -6.27 -20.46 16.20
N ASP A 105 -7.59 -20.38 16.46
CA ASP A 105 -8.62 -20.66 15.45
C ASP A 105 -8.71 -19.49 14.45
N ASP A 106 -8.54 -18.25 14.92
CA ASP A 106 -8.48 -17.05 14.05
C ASP A 106 -7.24 -17.02 13.14
N LEU A 107 -6.13 -17.57 13.65
CA LEU A 107 -4.84 -17.68 12.96
C LEU A 107 -4.81 -18.84 11.95
N ASP A 108 -5.61 -19.88 12.17
CA ASP A 108 -5.73 -20.99 11.22
C ASP A 108 -6.28 -20.50 9.86
N ASN A 109 -5.58 -20.86 8.80
CA ASN A 109 -5.86 -20.38 7.43
C ASN A 109 -5.91 -18.84 7.29
N SER A 110 -5.27 -18.10 8.21
CA SER A 110 -5.19 -16.64 8.12
C SER A 110 -4.25 -16.17 7.01
N VAL A 111 -4.59 -15.03 6.43
CA VAL A 111 -3.79 -14.36 5.41
C VAL A 111 -3.31 -13.03 5.95
N ALA A 112 -2.03 -12.70 5.78
CA ALA A 112 -1.54 -11.34 5.96
C ALA A 112 -1.16 -10.70 4.63
N LEU A 113 -1.37 -9.40 4.51
CA LEU A 113 -0.87 -8.57 3.40
C LEU A 113 0.09 -7.52 3.93
N ILE A 114 1.29 -7.46 3.39
CA ILE A 114 2.25 -6.37 3.60
C ILE A 114 2.35 -5.55 2.30
N GLY A 115 1.71 -4.39 2.28
CA GLY A 115 1.69 -3.47 1.14
C GLY A 115 2.40 -2.15 1.46
N LEU A 116 3.65 -2.00 1.01
CA LEU A 116 4.40 -0.75 1.12
C LEU A 116 4.68 -0.19 -0.27
N SER A 117 4.43 1.10 -0.47
CA SER A 117 4.83 1.86 -1.66
C SER A 117 6.34 2.09 -1.73
N GLY A 118 7.02 2.02 -0.58
CA GLY A 118 8.44 2.34 -0.40
C GLY A 118 8.77 3.83 -0.49
N ILE A 119 7.83 4.70 -0.87
CA ILE A 119 8.11 6.13 -1.07
C ILE A 119 8.62 6.79 0.21
N HIS A 120 8.12 6.39 1.37
CA HIS A 120 8.58 6.91 2.66
C HIS A 120 9.98 6.42 3.02
N ASP A 121 10.26 5.13 2.80
CA ASP A 121 11.57 4.52 3.07
C ASP A 121 12.67 5.10 2.17
N TYR A 122 12.33 5.46 0.93
CA TYR A 122 13.26 6.00 -0.06
C TYR A 122 13.16 7.53 -0.23
N SER A 123 12.41 8.21 0.64
CA SER A 123 12.30 9.66 0.61
C SER A 123 13.64 10.32 0.97
N GLY A 124 14.23 11.05 0.03
CA GLY A 124 15.48 11.78 0.23
C GLY A 124 16.78 11.00 0.00
N LEU A 125 16.72 9.74 -0.46
CA LEU A 125 17.92 8.93 -0.71
C LEU A 125 18.59 9.20 -2.07
N SER A 126 19.92 9.09 -2.08
CA SER A 126 20.72 9.03 -3.30
C SER A 126 20.68 7.60 -3.85
N ILE A 127 20.67 7.44 -5.18
CA ILE A 127 20.39 6.22 -5.98
C ILE A 127 21.19 4.94 -5.60
N VAL A 128 22.15 5.03 -4.68
CA VAL A 128 22.89 3.89 -4.13
C VAL A 128 23.20 4.17 -2.66
N SER A 129 22.42 3.61 -1.73
CA SER A 129 22.82 3.57 -0.32
C SER A 129 22.67 2.16 0.25
N SER A 130 23.37 1.92 1.36
CA SER A 130 23.23 0.73 2.22
C SER A 130 21.82 0.53 2.78
N ASP A 131 20.89 1.46 2.52
CA ASP A 131 19.56 1.50 3.11
C ASP A 131 18.60 0.53 2.39
N ASP A 132 18.84 0.18 1.11
CA ASP A 132 18.04 -0.82 0.39
C ASP A 132 18.10 -2.21 1.07
N GLU A 133 19.30 -2.59 1.54
CA GLU A 133 19.50 -3.84 2.27
C GLU A 133 18.81 -3.81 3.64
N ASP A 134 18.83 -2.66 4.33
CA ASP A 134 18.17 -2.45 5.62
C ASP A 134 16.63 -2.49 5.49
N VAL A 135 16.07 -1.89 4.43
CA VAL A 135 14.62 -1.90 4.20
C VAL A 135 14.11 -3.31 3.94
N THR A 136 14.72 -4.01 2.99
CA THR A 136 14.29 -5.37 2.62
C THR A 136 14.56 -6.38 3.74
N GLU A 137 15.61 -6.18 4.55
CA GLU A 137 15.85 -6.95 5.77
C GLU A 137 14.76 -6.71 6.83
N LYS A 138 14.38 -5.46 7.09
CA LYS A 138 13.29 -5.14 8.03
C LYS A 138 11.95 -5.71 7.59
N MET A 139 11.65 -5.70 6.29
CA MET A 139 10.46 -6.38 5.74
C MET A 139 10.53 -7.88 5.97
N ALA A 140 11.66 -8.54 5.65
CA ALA A 140 11.85 -9.97 5.89
C ALA A 140 11.71 -10.35 7.38
N ASN A 141 12.27 -9.53 8.28
CA ASN A 141 12.10 -9.70 9.71
C ASN A 141 10.64 -9.51 10.16
N GLY A 142 9.91 -8.58 9.54
CA GLY A 142 8.48 -8.40 9.77
C GLY A 142 7.66 -9.63 9.37
N VAL A 143 7.89 -10.16 8.18
CA VAL A 143 7.25 -11.41 7.69
C VAL A 143 7.57 -12.57 8.63
N LYS A 144 8.83 -12.76 9.00
CA LYS A 144 9.24 -13.80 9.97
C LYS A 144 8.46 -13.67 11.29
N ARG A 145 8.35 -12.45 11.84
CA ARG A 145 7.60 -12.21 13.08
C ARG A 145 6.12 -12.57 12.95
N LEU A 146 5.50 -12.34 11.80
CA LEU A 146 4.09 -12.71 11.57
C LEU A 146 3.92 -14.23 11.48
N LEU A 147 4.82 -14.93 10.78
CA LEU A 147 4.85 -16.40 10.77
C LEU A 147 5.07 -16.97 12.18
N ASP A 148 6.02 -16.40 12.95
CA ASP A 148 6.29 -16.79 14.33
C ASP A 148 5.09 -16.52 15.28
N LEU A 149 4.17 -15.63 14.88
CA LEU A 149 2.91 -15.35 15.58
C LEU A 149 1.74 -16.26 15.13
N GLY A 150 1.96 -17.14 14.16
CA GLY A 150 0.97 -18.12 13.70
C GLY A 150 0.19 -17.73 12.45
N VAL A 151 0.53 -16.63 11.77
CA VAL A 151 -0.11 -16.29 10.48
C VAL A 151 0.21 -17.38 9.45
N SER A 152 -0.82 -17.90 8.78
CA SER A 152 -0.68 -19.08 7.92
C SER A 152 -0.06 -18.78 6.56
N LYS A 153 -0.51 -17.70 5.89
CA LYS A 153 0.01 -17.30 4.57
C LYS A 153 0.25 -15.79 4.53
N ILE A 154 1.33 -15.35 3.90
CA ILE A 154 1.69 -13.92 3.83
C ILE A 154 1.91 -13.49 2.38
N LEU A 155 1.22 -12.45 1.97
CA LEU A 155 1.39 -11.75 0.70
C LEU A 155 2.25 -10.51 0.93
N VAL A 156 3.28 -10.29 0.11
CA VAL A 156 4.20 -9.15 0.26
C VAL A 156 4.37 -8.46 -1.08
N ASN A 157 4.06 -7.16 -1.16
CA ASN A 157 4.32 -6.40 -2.37
C ASN A 157 5.83 -6.20 -2.60
N THR A 158 6.23 -6.23 -3.87
CA THR A 158 7.44 -5.52 -4.30
C THR A 158 7.21 -4.01 -4.28
N ALA A 159 8.28 -3.23 -4.35
CA ALA A 159 8.17 -1.80 -4.57
C ALA A 159 7.63 -1.52 -5.99
N PRO A 160 6.64 -0.62 -6.17
CA PRO A 160 6.17 -0.16 -7.48
C PRO A 160 7.28 0.60 -8.24
N PRO A 161 7.10 0.91 -9.54
CA PRO A 161 8.07 1.71 -10.29
C PRO A 161 8.09 3.16 -9.77
N MET A 162 9.02 3.48 -8.87
CA MET A 162 9.03 4.75 -8.15
C MET A 162 9.17 5.95 -9.10
N GLY A 163 9.88 5.79 -10.21
CA GLY A 163 10.05 6.81 -11.24
C GLY A 163 8.78 7.08 -12.04
N CYS A 164 7.80 6.18 -12.04
CA CYS A 164 6.55 6.33 -12.78
C CYS A 164 5.44 7.02 -11.98
N HIS A 165 5.63 7.31 -10.69
CA HIS A 165 4.65 8.05 -9.91
C HIS A 165 4.49 9.48 -10.44
N PRO A 166 3.27 10.06 -10.43
CA PRO A 166 3.05 11.36 -11.04
C PRO A 166 3.91 12.49 -10.46
N TYR A 167 4.29 12.46 -9.18
CA TYR A 167 5.24 13.46 -8.64
C TYR A 167 6.63 13.44 -9.29
N ARG A 168 7.05 12.31 -9.87
CA ARG A 168 8.29 12.19 -10.66
C ARG A 168 8.04 12.53 -12.13
N THR A 169 6.98 11.99 -12.71
CA THR A 169 6.70 12.18 -14.14
C THR A 169 6.18 13.60 -14.45
N TRP A 170 5.71 14.36 -13.47
CA TRP A 170 5.37 15.78 -13.60
C TRP A 170 6.51 16.60 -14.24
N LEU A 171 7.77 16.29 -13.90
CA LEU A 171 8.97 16.95 -14.47
C LEU A 171 9.10 16.75 -15.99
N SER A 172 8.51 15.68 -16.53
CA SER A 172 8.44 15.39 -17.96
C SER A 172 7.08 15.73 -18.58
N ASN A 173 6.23 16.47 -17.86
CA ASN A 173 4.82 16.72 -18.20
C ASN A 173 4.04 15.40 -18.41
N TYR A 174 4.24 14.45 -17.50
CA TYR A 174 3.58 13.14 -17.48
C TYR A 174 3.84 12.29 -18.73
N ARG A 175 5.05 12.36 -19.30
CA ARG A 175 5.39 11.65 -20.55
C ARG A 175 6.22 10.39 -20.37
N GLN A 176 7.02 10.34 -19.31
CA GLN A 176 7.95 9.24 -19.07
C GLN A 176 8.29 9.11 -17.59
N CYS A 177 8.60 7.88 -17.18
CA CYS A 177 9.16 7.57 -15.87
C CYS A 177 10.58 8.13 -15.73
N ASP A 178 10.98 8.43 -14.50
CA ASP A 178 12.36 8.69 -14.15
C ASP A 178 13.13 7.36 -13.97
N SER A 179 13.89 6.97 -15.00
CA SER A 179 14.65 5.70 -14.99
C SER A 179 15.72 5.63 -13.90
N GLN A 180 16.21 6.77 -13.39
CA GLN A 180 17.19 6.75 -12.30
C GLN A 180 16.53 6.42 -10.97
N VAL A 181 15.31 6.91 -10.75
CA VAL A 181 14.51 6.59 -9.56
C VAL A 181 14.00 5.15 -9.62
N ASP A 182 13.61 4.67 -10.81
CA ASP A 182 13.18 3.28 -11.00
C ASP A 182 14.27 2.24 -10.64
N ARG A 183 15.54 2.63 -10.70
CA ARG A 183 16.64 1.76 -10.27
C ARG A 183 16.54 1.38 -8.79
N ILE A 184 16.00 2.26 -7.94
CA ILE A 184 15.75 1.97 -6.52
C ILE A 184 14.75 0.82 -6.39
N SER A 185 13.64 0.88 -7.12
CA SER A 185 12.66 -0.21 -7.17
C SER A 185 13.30 -1.51 -7.64
N SER A 186 14.13 -1.48 -8.70
CA SER A 186 14.82 -2.69 -9.17
C SER A 186 15.73 -3.32 -8.11
N ILE A 187 16.56 -2.52 -7.43
CA ILE A 187 17.48 -3.01 -6.39
C ILE A 187 16.70 -3.55 -5.19
N HIS A 188 15.70 -2.81 -4.70
CA HIS A 188 14.80 -3.27 -3.64
C HIS A 188 14.14 -4.61 -4.02
N ASN A 189 13.56 -4.71 -5.21
CA ASN A 189 12.78 -5.86 -5.63
C ASN A 189 13.64 -7.11 -5.77
N GLU A 190 14.86 -6.99 -6.33
CA GLU A 190 15.83 -8.10 -6.36
C GLU A 190 16.24 -8.54 -4.95
N ALA A 191 16.53 -7.58 -4.07
CA ALA A 191 16.96 -7.85 -2.69
C ALA A 191 15.85 -8.48 -1.83
N LEU A 192 14.60 -8.05 -2.02
CA LEU A 192 13.42 -8.59 -1.32
C LEU A 192 13.12 -10.02 -1.76
N LYS A 193 13.05 -10.26 -3.08
CA LYS A 193 12.83 -11.59 -3.66
C LYS A 193 13.89 -12.58 -3.19
N LYS A 194 15.16 -12.17 -3.16
CA LYS A 194 16.26 -13.02 -2.68
C LYS A 194 16.13 -13.38 -1.19
N ARG A 195 15.65 -12.47 -0.35
CA ARG A 195 15.51 -12.71 1.11
C ARG A 195 14.41 -13.70 1.46
N MET A 196 13.36 -13.72 0.66
CA MET A 196 12.18 -14.59 0.86
C MET A 196 12.18 -15.79 -0.09
N ASP A 197 13.28 -16.04 -0.78
CA ASP A 197 13.44 -17.20 -1.66
C ASP A 197 13.30 -18.50 -0.84
N GLY A 198 12.45 -19.40 -1.32
CA GLY A 198 12.15 -20.67 -0.65
C GLY A 198 11.19 -20.61 0.55
N TRP A 199 10.53 -19.47 0.82
CA TRP A 199 9.53 -19.38 1.90
C TRP A 199 8.16 -19.83 1.38
N GLU A 200 7.78 -21.09 1.62
CA GLU A 200 6.56 -21.72 1.06
C GLU A 200 5.24 -21.06 1.51
N ASP A 201 5.25 -20.39 2.66
CA ASP A 201 4.10 -19.67 3.22
C ASP A 201 4.08 -18.19 2.86
N VAL A 202 4.94 -17.77 1.93
CA VAL A 202 5.04 -16.38 1.48
C VAL A 202 4.94 -16.29 -0.04
N LEU A 203 4.06 -15.39 -0.52
CA LEU A 203 3.99 -15.02 -1.93
C LEU A 203 4.41 -13.57 -2.11
N ILE A 204 5.42 -13.36 -2.95
CA ILE A 204 5.79 -12.03 -3.44
C ILE A 204 4.82 -11.62 -4.54
N LEU A 205 4.09 -10.52 -4.33
CA LEU A 205 3.26 -9.86 -5.34
C LEU A 205 4.12 -8.85 -6.11
N ASP A 206 4.54 -9.22 -7.32
CA ASP A 206 5.42 -8.39 -8.13
C ASP A 206 4.65 -7.27 -8.85
N VAL A 207 4.41 -6.16 -8.14
CA VAL A 207 3.62 -5.02 -8.62
C VAL A 207 4.38 -4.14 -9.60
N ASP A 208 5.73 -4.13 -9.58
CA ASP A 208 6.55 -3.26 -10.45
C ASP A 208 6.23 -3.41 -11.95
N PRO A 209 6.35 -4.62 -12.55
CA PRO A 209 6.07 -4.79 -13.97
C PRO A 209 4.60 -4.54 -14.32
N ILE A 210 3.68 -4.84 -13.40
CA ILE A 210 2.24 -4.63 -13.58
C ILE A 210 1.93 -3.14 -13.67
N PHE A 211 2.46 -2.34 -12.74
CA PHE A 211 2.28 -0.89 -12.74
C PHE A 211 2.93 -0.26 -13.96
N ARG A 212 4.12 -0.72 -14.39
CA ARG A 212 4.76 -0.21 -15.62
C ARG A 212 3.86 -0.40 -16.85
N ASP A 213 3.32 -1.61 -17.04
CA ASP A 213 2.41 -1.94 -18.16
C ASP A 213 1.14 -1.08 -18.10
N LEU A 214 0.48 -1.05 -16.94
CA LEU A 214 -0.79 -0.34 -16.77
C LEU A 214 -0.63 1.16 -16.92
N VAL A 215 0.38 1.77 -16.29
CA VAL A 215 0.64 3.21 -16.41
C VAL A 215 1.04 3.59 -17.83
N GLN A 216 1.81 2.75 -18.54
CA GLN A 216 2.11 2.99 -19.96
C GLN A 216 0.85 2.98 -20.82
N SER A 217 -0.15 2.15 -20.49
CA SER A 217 -1.41 2.04 -21.23
C SER A 217 -2.45 3.11 -20.87
N MET A 218 -2.58 3.47 -19.60
CA MET A 218 -3.60 4.38 -19.06
C MET A 218 -3.09 5.82 -18.93
N GLY A 219 -1.78 6.03 -18.92
CA GLY A 219 -1.13 7.32 -18.77
C GLY A 219 -0.57 7.57 -17.37
N TYR A 220 0.41 8.50 -17.32
CA TYR A 220 1.14 8.86 -16.11
C TYR A 220 0.49 10.00 -15.30
N ALA A 221 -0.47 10.71 -15.89
CA ALA A 221 -1.12 11.85 -15.24
C ALA A 221 -2.07 11.37 -14.13
N PRO A 222 -2.20 12.11 -13.02
CA PRO A 222 -3.17 11.80 -11.99
C PRO A 222 -4.55 12.35 -12.35
N CYS A 223 -5.61 11.76 -11.82
CA CYS A 223 -6.96 12.34 -11.93
C CYS A 223 -7.11 13.61 -11.10
N CYS A 224 -6.57 13.60 -9.87
CA CYS A 224 -6.53 14.74 -8.97
C CYS A 224 -5.14 15.42 -9.03
N ASP A 225 -5.07 16.46 -9.85
CA ASP A 225 -3.83 17.14 -10.22
C ASP A 225 -3.72 18.53 -9.56
N ALA A 226 -2.56 18.87 -9.00
CA ALA A 226 -2.30 20.18 -8.41
C ALA A 226 -1.92 21.19 -9.50
N THR A 227 -2.65 22.30 -9.58
CA THR A 227 -2.60 23.19 -10.75
C THR A 227 -1.51 24.25 -10.71
N SER A 228 -0.82 24.41 -9.58
CA SER A 228 -0.09 25.66 -9.29
C SER A 228 1.43 25.52 -9.24
N LYS A 229 1.98 24.38 -8.80
CA LYS A 229 3.41 24.20 -8.56
C LYS A 229 3.79 22.72 -8.35
N PRO A 230 5.07 22.34 -8.56
CA PRO A 230 5.55 20.98 -8.36
C PRO A 230 5.29 20.40 -6.95
N GLU A 231 5.25 21.26 -5.93
CA GLU A 231 5.02 20.86 -4.53
C GLU A 231 3.53 20.91 -4.13
N GLY A 232 2.63 21.07 -5.09
CA GLY A 232 1.20 21.03 -4.85
C GLY A 232 0.72 19.61 -4.53
N TYR A 233 -0.47 19.50 -3.94
CA TYR A 233 -1.08 18.21 -3.67
C TYR A 233 -2.60 18.24 -3.91
N CYS A 234 -3.17 17.07 -4.18
CA CYS A 234 -4.61 16.88 -4.32
C CYS A 234 -5.32 17.32 -3.03
N GLY A 235 -6.36 18.15 -3.12
CA GLY A 235 -7.04 18.68 -1.93
C GLY A 235 -6.42 19.96 -1.34
N GLN A 236 -5.34 20.50 -1.93
CA GLN A 236 -4.74 21.75 -1.48
C GLN A 236 -5.66 22.96 -1.70
N GLN A 237 -5.72 23.86 -0.73
CA GLN A 237 -6.44 25.13 -0.84
C GLN A 237 -5.51 26.33 -0.58
N ASP A 238 -5.85 27.48 -1.15
CA ASP A 238 -5.22 28.75 -0.82
C ASP A 238 -5.72 29.31 0.52
N ALA A 239 -5.19 30.46 0.95
CA ALA A 239 -5.59 31.11 2.20
C ALA A 239 -7.06 31.58 2.22
N GLN A 240 -7.71 31.62 1.06
CA GLN A 240 -9.11 32.00 0.87
C GLN A 240 -10.02 30.77 0.73
N GLY A 241 -9.47 29.56 0.79
CA GLY A 241 -10.21 28.30 0.64
C GLY A 241 -10.47 27.88 -0.82
N ASN A 242 -9.89 28.57 -1.80
CA ASN A 242 -10.03 28.16 -3.20
C ASN A 242 -9.17 26.91 -3.46
N ALA A 243 -9.72 25.97 -4.22
CA ALA A 243 -8.99 24.77 -4.64
C ALA A 243 -7.78 25.15 -5.52
N LEU A 244 -6.61 24.60 -5.18
CA LEU A 244 -5.37 24.68 -5.96
C LEU A 244 -5.10 23.36 -6.71
N TYR A 245 -6.16 22.62 -6.99
CA TYR A 245 -6.15 21.34 -7.68
C TYR A 245 -7.37 21.23 -8.61
N THR A 246 -7.27 20.34 -9.58
CA THR A 246 -8.35 19.90 -10.46
C THR A 246 -8.59 18.41 -10.26
N VAL A 247 -9.85 18.00 -10.36
CA VAL A 247 -10.23 16.59 -10.39
C VAL A 247 -10.76 16.29 -11.79
N CYS A 248 -10.29 15.20 -12.38
CA CYS A 248 -10.76 14.73 -13.67
C CYS A 248 -12.25 14.35 -13.61
N ARG A 249 -12.92 14.30 -14.77
CA ARG A 249 -14.34 13.96 -14.82
C ARG A 249 -14.61 12.46 -14.63
N ASN A 250 -13.69 11.62 -15.11
CA ASN A 250 -13.81 10.17 -15.20
C ASN A 250 -12.60 9.51 -14.52
N PRO A 251 -12.59 9.32 -13.19
CA PRO A 251 -11.49 8.65 -12.49
C PRO A 251 -11.18 7.24 -13.00
N GLU A 252 -12.17 6.57 -13.59
CA GLU A 252 -12.06 5.23 -14.18
C GLU A 252 -11.10 5.14 -15.37
N ASP A 253 -10.80 6.27 -16.02
CA ASP A 253 -9.87 6.35 -17.16
C ASP A 253 -8.40 6.51 -16.71
N PHE A 254 -8.14 6.69 -15.41
CA PHE A 254 -6.82 7.02 -14.88
C PHE A 254 -6.27 5.90 -14.01
N PHE A 255 -4.97 5.60 -14.15
CA PHE A 255 -4.30 4.68 -13.23
C PHE A 255 -4.05 5.33 -11.87
N TYR A 256 -3.61 6.58 -11.83
CA TYR A 256 -3.29 7.32 -10.61
C TYR A 256 -4.45 8.22 -10.19
N TRP A 257 -4.83 8.16 -8.92
CA TRP A 257 -5.76 9.11 -8.32
C TRP A 257 -5.06 10.44 -8.04
N ASP A 258 -3.96 10.40 -7.30
CA ASP A 258 -3.15 11.56 -6.99
C ASP A 258 -1.68 11.34 -7.38
N TYR A 259 -0.78 12.13 -6.83
CA TYR A 259 0.63 12.14 -7.19
C TYR A 259 1.40 10.88 -6.84
N VAL A 260 0.81 9.99 -6.05
CA VAL A 260 1.43 8.76 -5.55
C VAL A 260 0.49 7.56 -5.68
N HIS A 261 -0.78 7.73 -5.36
CA HIS A 261 -1.66 6.60 -5.10
C HIS A 261 -2.46 6.19 -6.33
N PRO A 262 -2.58 4.89 -6.64
CA PRO A 262 -3.47 4.41 -7.68
C PRO A 262 -4.93 4.79 -7.40
N SER A 263 -5.68 5.02 -8.47
CA SER A 263 -7.13 5.11 -8.42
C SER A 263 -7.74 3.75 -8.11
N GLN A 264 -9.04 3.72 -7.82
CA GLN A 264 -9.78 2.47 -7.71
C GLN A 264 -9.66 1.65 -9.00
N ALA A 265 -9.65 2.31 -10.17
CA ALA A 265 -9.47 1.64 -11.46
C ALA A 265 -8.05 1.09 -11.64
N GLY A 266 -7.03 1.84 -11.21
CA GLY A 266 -5.65 1.37 -11.19
C GLY A 266 -5.46 0.16 -10.27
N TRP A 267 -6.06 0.18 -9.08
CA TRP A 267 -6.06 -0.97 -8.17
C TRP A 267 -6.84 -2.15 -8.73
N HIS A 268 -8.01 -1.92 -9.34
CA HIS A 268 -8.78 -2.98 -9.98
C HIS A 268 -7.97 -3.69 -11.06
N ALA A 269 -7.40 -2.92 -11.99
CA ALA A 269 -6.60 -3.45 -13.09
C ALA A 269 -5.34 -4.18 -12.59
N SER A 270 -4.70 -3.67 -11.53
CA SER A 270 -3.53 -4.32 -10.92
C SER A 270 -3.90 -5.65 -10.27
N MET A 271 -4.99 -5.66 -9.51
CA MET A 271 -5.45 -6.85 -8.78
C MET A 271 -6.03 -7.91 -9.69
N ASP A 272 -6.61 -7.54 -10.83
CA ASP A 272 -7.02 -8.49 -11.88
C ASP A 272 -5.82 -9.32 -12.40
N ARG A 273 -4.64 -8.70 -12.56
CA ARG A 273 -3.40 -9.40 -12.95
C ARG A 273 -2.83 -10.29 -11.83
N LEU A 274 -3.11 -9.97 -10.57
CA LEU A 274 -2.62 -10.71 -9.39
C LEU A 274 -3.60 -11.76 -8.87
N GLN A 275 -4.87 -11.71 -9.29
CA GLN A 275 -5.95 -12.53 -8.74
C GLN A 275 -5.62 -14.02 -8.81
N ARG A 276 -5.28 -14.52 -9.99
CA ARG A 276 -5.02 -15.96 -10.17
C ARG A 276 -3.80 -16.44 -9.37
N PRO A 277 -2.62 -15.79 -9.42
CA PRO A 277 -1.50 -16.15 -8.56
C PRO A 277 -1.85 -16.17 -7.06
N ILE A 278 -2.64 -15.19 -6.59
CA ILE A 278 -3.08 -15.13 -5.19
C ILE A 278 -3.99 -16.31 -4.87
N MET A 279 -5.02 -16.55 -5.69
CA MET A 279 -5.98 -17.63 -5.49
C MET A 279 -5.31 -19.01 -5.51
N ASP A 280 -4.40 -19.24 -6.47
CA ASP A 280 -3.62 -20.48 -6.59
C ASP A 280 -2.75 -20.70 -5.33
N PHE A 281 -2.09 -19.65 -4.82
CA PHE A 281 -1.25 -19.72 -3.62
C PHE A 281 -2.07 -19.95 -2.34
N LEU A 282 -3.23 -19.33 -2.23
CA LEU A 282 -4.13 -19.47 -1.09
C LEU A 282 -4.99 -20.75 -1.15
N GLY A 283 -5.04 -21.43 -2.29
CA GLY A 283 -5.84 -22.64 -2.47
C GLY A 283 -7.35 -22.38 -2.49
N ILE A 284 -7.78 -21.19 -2.93
CA ILE A 284 -9.19 -20.76 -2.98
C ILE A 284 -9.63 -20.58 -4.43
N TYR A 285 -10.77 -21.16 -4.83
CA TYR A 285 -11.25 -21.22 -6.22
C TYR A 285 -12.73 -20.86 -6.34
#